data_AF-G7TEB5-F1
#
_entry.id   AF-G7TEB5-F1
#
_cell.length_a   1.000
_cell.length_b   1.000
_cell.length_c   1.000
_cell.angle_alpha   90.00
_cell.angle_beta   90.00
_cell.angle_gamma   90.00
#
_symmetry.space_group_name_H-M   'P 1'
#
loop_
_entity.id
_entity.type
_entity.pdbx_description
1 polymer ?
#
loop_
_entity_poly.entity_id
_entity_poly.type
_entity_poly.pdbx_seq_one_letter_code
_entity_poly.pdbx_strand_id
1 'polypeptide(L)' 'MDLIAQFQALDTRFLLVLHHGDVDAVAVARRELAMRGVDGSGRWVGFAQAGERLGI' A
#
# COMPACT_ATOMS: atom_id res chain seq x y z
N MET A 1 8.22 -12.07 -5.65
CA MET A 1 7.51 -12.58 -4.47
C MET A 1 6.12 -13.00 -4.94
N ASP A 2 5.60 -14.14 -4.47
CA ASP A 2 4.27 -14.59 -4.85
C ASP A 2 3.21 -13.80 -4.07
N LEU A 3 2.37 -13.06 -4.79
CA LEU A 3 1.30 -12.25 -4.21
C LEU A 3 0.22 -13.14 -3.57
N ILE A 4 -0.03 -14.32 -4.13
CA ILE A 4 -1.06 -15.24 -3.65
C ILE A 4 -0.68 -15.75 -2.25
N ALA A 5 0.58 -16.12 -2.04
CA ALA A 5 1.08 -16.53 -0.74
C ALA A 5 0.92 -15.45 0.34
N GLN A 6 1.03 -14.16 -0.01
CA GLN A 6 0.78 -13.08 0.95
C GLN A 6 -0.71 -12.95 1.31
N PHE A 7 -1.59 -13.10 0.32
CA PHE A 7 -3.03 -13.00 0.54
C PHE A 7 -3.58 -14.16 1.38
N GLN A 8 -2.97 -15.35 1.29
CA GLN A 8 -3.31 -16.50 2.13
C GLN A 8 -3.09 -16.27 3.63
N ALA A 9 -2.20 -15.34 4.00
CA ALA A 9 -1.94 -14.99 5.40
C ALA A 9 -2.93 -13.96 5.97
N LEU A 10 -3.77 -13.35 5.14
CA LEU A 10 -4.74 -12.34 5.57
C LEU A 10 -6.01 -12.98 6.11
N ASP A 11 -6.60 -12.35 7.13
CA ASP A 11 -7.88 -12.80 7.69
C ASP A 11 -9.01 -12.70 6.65
N THR A 12 -9.93 -13.68 6.67
CA THR A 12 -11.08 -13.73 5.74
C THR A 12 -11.91 -12.45 5.77
N ARG A 13 -12.11 -11.81 6.93
CA ARG A 13 -12.87 -10.55 7.02
C ARG A 13 -12.14 -9.42 6.30
N PHE A 14 -10.82 -9.39 6.35
CA PHE A 14 -10.02 -8.42 5.63
C PHE A 14 -10.16 -8.61 4.10
N LEU A 15 -10.14 -9.85 3.64
CA LEU A 15 -10.36 -10.16 2.22
C LEU A 15 -11.75 -9.76 1.74
N LEU A 16 -12.78 -9.91 2.58
CA LEU A 16 -14.15 -9.49 2.27
C LEU A 16 -14.27 -7.96 2.13
N VAL A 17 -13.74 -7.18 3.07
CA VAL A 17 -13.79 -5.71 2.96
C VAL A 17 -12.99 -5.19 1.77
N LEU A 18 -11.88 -5.85 1.42
CA LEU A 18 -11.12 -5.54 0.20
C LEU A 18 -11.94 -5.86 -1.06
N HIS A 19 -12.61 -7.02 -1.10
CA HIS A 19 -13.47 -7.43 -2.22
C HIS A 19 -14.66 -6.49 -2.43
N HIS A 20 -15.27 -6.02 -1.34
CA HIS A 20 -16.39 -5.07 -1.40
C HIS A 20 -15.97 -3.64 -1.75
N GLY A 21 -14.67 -3.33 -1.71
CA GLY A 21 -14.17 -1.97 -1.94
C GLY A 21 -14.34 -1.05 -0.72
N ASP A 22 -14.60 -1.62 0.46
CA ASP A 22 -14.71 -0.87 1.73
C ASP A 22 -13.34 -0.34 2.20
N VAL A 23 -12.25 -0.85 1.60
CA VAL A 23 -10.87 -0.43 1.85
C VAL A 23 -10.21 0.01 0.54
N ASP A 24 -9.67 1.24 0.53
CA ASP A 24 -8.79 1.71 -0.54
C ASP A 24 -7.36 1.19 -0.29
N ALA A 25 -7.09 -0.03 -0.75
CA ALA A 25 -5.77 -0.64 -0.63
C ALA A 25 -4.67 0.14 -1.36
N VAL A 26 -5.03 0.93 -2.38
CA VAL A 26 -4.07 1.79 -3.07
C VAL A 26 -3.68 2.96 -2.16
N ALA A 27 -4.63 3.59 -1.47
CA ALA A 27 -4.32 4.63 -0.47
C ALA A 27 -3.45 4.08 0.67
N VAL A 28 -3.74 2.88 1.17
CA VAL A 28 -2.91 2.22 2.18
C VAL A 28 -1.49 1.99 1.65
N ALA A 29 -1.34 1.44 0.43
CA ALA A 29 -0.04 1.24 -0.18
C ALA A 29 0.73 2.56 -0.37
N ARG A 30 0.08 3.64 -0.79
CA ARG A 30 0.69 4.97 -0.92
C ARG A 30 1.18 5.49 0.43
N ARG A 31 0.38 5.39 1.48
CA ARG A 31 0.79 5.78 2.84
C ARG A 31 2.02 5.01 3.30
N GLU A 32 1.99 3.70 3.11
CA GLU A 32 3.06 2.79 3.47
C GLU A 32 4.37 3.05 2.70
N LEU A 33 4.29 3.40 1.42
CA LEU A 33 5.46 3.83 0.62
C LEU A 33 6.00 5.19 1.09
N ALA A 34 5.12 6.16 1.37
CA ALA A 34 5.51 7.47 1.89
C ALA A 34 6.26 7.34 3.24
N MET A 35 5.75 6.49 4.14
CA MET A 35 6.39 6.19 5.43
C MET A 35 7.75 5.48 5.30
N ARG A 36 8.05 4.89 4.14
CA ARG A 36 9.36 4.32 3.81
C ARG A 36 10.25 5.28 3.02
N GLY A 37 9.75 6.46 2.67
CA GLY A 37 10.44 7.44 1.83
C GLY A 37 10.61 6.97 0.38
N VAL A 38 9.71 6.12 -0.10
CA VAL A 38 9.75 5.51 -1.43
C VAL A 38 8.65 6.11 -2.30
N ASP A 39 8.96 6.48 -3.55
CA ASP A 39 7.97 7.00 -4.50
C ASP A 39 7.25 5.89 -5.29
N GLY A 40 6.31 6.30 -6.16
CA GLY A 40 5.52 5.35 -6.98
C GLY A 40 6.33 4.54 -8.00
N SER A 41 7.61 4.88 -8.22
CA SER A 41 8.54 4.09 -9.05
C SER A 41 9.35 3.07 -8.25
N GLY A 42 9.20 3.06 -6.92
CA GLY A 42 9.98 2.22 -6.03
C GLY A 42 11.34 2.80 -5.66
N ARG A 43 11.61 4.08 -5.96
CA ARG A 43 12.89 4.73 -5.62
C ARG A 43 12.80 5.42 -4.27
N TRP A 44 13.87 5.32 -3.47
CA TRP A 44 13.99 6.13 -2.26
C TRP A 44 14.23 7.60 -2.62
N VAL A 45 13.38 8.47 -2.09
CA VAL A 45 13.36 9.92 -2.34
C VAL A 45 13.29 10.74 -1.02
N GLY A 46 13.24 10.06 0.13
CA GLY A 46 13.01 10.68 1.43
C GLY A 46 11.51 10.90 1.74
N PHE A 47 11.18 11.00 3.03
CA PHE A 47 9.78 10.96 3.50
C PHE A 47 8.90 12.09 2.95
N ALA A 48 9.37 13.34 3.00
CA ALA A 48 8.59 14.49 2.56
C ALA A 48 8.29 14.44 1.06
N GLN A 49 9.30 14.16 0.24
CA GLN A 49 9.13 14.07 -1.21
C GLN A 49 8.28 12.85 -1.62
N ALA A 50 8.37 11.74 -0.89
CA ALA A 50 7.51 10.59 -1.13
C ALA A 50 6.04 10.93 -0.83
N GLY A 51 5.75 11.68 0.25
CA GLY A 51 4.41 12.17 0.57
C GLY A 51 3.82 13.02 -0.56
N GLU A 52 4.55 14.05 -1.01
CA GLU A 52 4.13 14.90 -2.13
C GLU A 52 3.82 14.09 -3.39
N ARG A 53 4.72 13.19 -3.79
CA ARG A 53 4.56 12.39 -5.03
C ARG A 53 3.41 11.40 -4.98
N LEU A 54 3.03 10.96 -3.78
CA LEU A 54 1.98 9.97 -3.57
C LEU A 54 0.64 10.61 -3.16
N GLY A 55 0.59 11.95 -3.03
CA GLY A 55 -0.59 12.68 -2.60
C GLY A 55 -1.05 12.28 -1.19
N ILE A 56 -0.08 12.08 -0.28
CA ILE A 56 -0.27 11.70 1.13
C ILE A 56 -0.01 12.89 2.04
#